data_AF-A0A502CX22-F1
#
_entry.id   AF-A0A502CX22-F1
#
_cell.length_a   1.000
_cell.length_b   1.000
_cell.length_c   1.000
_cell.angle_alpha   90.00
_cell.angle_beta   90.00
_cell.angle_gamma   90.00
#
_symmetry.space_group_name_H-M   'P 1'
#
loop_
_entity.id
_entity.type
_entity.pdbx_description
1 polymer ?
#
loop_
_entity_poly.entity_id
_entity_poly.type
_entity_poly.pdbx_seq_one_letter_code
_entity_poly.pdbx_strand_id
1 'polypeptide(L)'
;MTVIERLYDNAWYVANASPTARDQLAADVTRAWMEREAAMSDASRACSVSGVSPARSALALSLHNATQAGYDRARSRAAEAARCTDIVAGHAFSVRREMHPQSAMVVEVASCTLVRRASLSVGGRGEEWYAVLYDPQGRHRDTFTTTLGTDPWEAFHRACEWIVTGLL
;
A
#
# COMPACT_ATOMS: atom_id res chain seq x y z
N MET A 1 -4.88 -19.04 -6.13
CA MET A 1 -4.03 -17.86 -5.84
C MET A 1 -4.62 -17.15 -4.64
N THR A 2 -3.93 -17.17 -3.49
CA THR A 2 -4.39 -16.60 -2.22
C THR A 2 -3.95 -15.14 -2.04
N VAL A 3 -4.58 -14.38 -1.14
CA VAL A 3 -4.19 -12.98 -0.83
C VAL A 3 -2.75 -12.89 -0.32
N ILE A 4 -2.26 -13.92 0.37
CA ILE A 4 -0.89 -14.00 0.89
C ILE A 4 0.14 -14.11 -0.25
N GLU A 5 -0.19 -14.81 -1.33
CA GLU A 5 0.67 -14.90 -2.53
C GLU A 5 0.71 -13.57 -3.30
N ARG A 6 -0.31 -12.71 -3.16
CA ARG A 6 -0.37 -11.39 -3.80
C ARG A 6 0.39 -10.28 -3.06
N LEU A 7 0.71 -10.47 -1.78
CA LEU A 7 1.52 -9.51 -1.02
C LEU A 7 2.94 -9.34 -1.60
N TYR A 8 3.38 -10.27 -2.46
CA TYR A 8 4.69 -10.27 -3.10
C TYR A 8 4.65 -10.04 -4.62
N ASP A 9 3.47 -9.82 -5.21
CA ASP A 9 3.36 -9.61 -6.65
C ASP A 9 3.54 -8.14 -7.02
N ASN A 10 4.76 -7.79 -7.44
CA ASN A 10 5.09 -6.44 -7.89
C ASN A 10 4.19 -6.00 -9.07
N ALA A 11 3.78 -6.91 -9.96
CA ALA A 11 2.92 -6.55 -11.09
C ALA A 11 1.55 -6.07 -10.61
N TRP A 12 1.02 -6.64 -9.53
CA TRP A 12 -0.20 -6.17 -8.90
C TRP A 12 -0.05 -4.74 -8.37
N TYR A 13 1.03 -4.44 -7.64
CA TYR A 13 1.25 -3.09 -7.13
C TYR A 13 1.46 -2.06 -8.24
N VAL A 14 2.25 -2.40 -9.27
CA VAL A 14 2.46 -1.54 -10.44
C VAL A 14 1.13 -1.22 -11.13
N ALA A 15 0.27 -2.23 -11.33
CA ALA A 15 -1.04 -2.01 -11.96
C ALA A 15 -1.94 -1.08 -11.13
N ASN A 16 -1.87 -1.17 -9.79
CA ASN A 16 -2.73 -0.41 -8.88
C ASN A 16 -2.12 0.91 -8.37
N ALA A 17 -0.89 1.24 -8.75
CA ALA A 17 -0.27 2.53 -8.43
C ALA A 17 -0.79 3.69 -9.30
N SER A 18 -1.43 3.39 -10.45
CA SER A 18 -2.05 4.43 -11.28
C SER A 18 -3.27 5.08 -10.61
N PRO A 19 -3.51 6.40 -10.79
CA PRO A 19 -4.68 7.07 -10.22
C PRO A 19 -6.01 6.43 -10.64
N THR A 20 -6.12 6.03 -11.91
CA THR A 20 -7.34 5.39 -12.45
C THR A 20 -7.63 4.04 -11.79
N ALA A 21 -6.61 3.23 -11.51
CA ALA A 21 -6.80 1.97 -10.79
C ALA A 21 -7.20 2.22 -9.33
N ARG A 22 -6.68 3.27 -8.69
CA ARG A 22 -7.11 3.65 -7.32
C ARG A 22 -8.57 4.10 -7.28
N ASP A 23 -9.02 4.84 -8.28
CA ASP A 23 -10.42 5.23 -8.40
C ASP A 23 -11.33 4.00 -8.57
N GLN A 24 -10.90 3.01 -9.36
CA GLN A 24 -11.61 1.74 -9.49
C GLN A 24 -11.67 0.98 -8.16
N LEU A 25 -10.58 0.92 -7.40
CA LEU A 25 -10.56 0.30 -6.08
C LEU A 25 -11.46 1.04 -5.08
N ALA A 26 -11.49 2.37 -5.11
CA ALA A 26 -12.38 3.18 -4.28
C ALA A 26 -13.87 2.94 -4.65
N ALA A 27 -14.17 2.83 -5.94
CA ALA A 27 -15.50 2.47 -6.42
C ALA A 27 -15.90 1.06 -5.98
N ASP A 28 -14.98 0.10 -6.02
CA ASP A 28 -15.22 -1.28 -5.54
C ASP A 28 -15.50 -1.33 -4.05
N VAL A 29 -14.76 -0.57 -3.23
CA VAL A 29 -15.04 -0.41 -1.78
C VAL A 29 -16.43 0.16 -1.56
N THR A 30 -16.81 1.18 -2.33
CA THR A 30 -18.11 1.83 -2.23
C THR A 30 -19.24 0.87 -2.60
N ARG A 31 -19.07 0.08 -3.67
CA ARG A 31 -20.05 -0.94 -4.08
C ARG A 31 -20.21 -2.02 -3.01
N ALA A 32 -19.12 -2.56 -2.51
CA ALA A 32 -19.15 -3.58 -1.45
C ALA A 32 -19.76 -3.06 -0.14
N TRP A 33 -19.55 -1.77 0.16
CA TRP A 33 -20.21 -1.11 1.29
C TRP A 33 -21.74 -1.03 1.09
N MET A 34 -22.20 -0.63 -0.09
CA MET A 34 -23.64 -0.58 -0.40
C MET A 34 -24.29 -1.97 -0.30
N GLU A 35 -23.63 -3.01 -0.80
CA GLU A 35 -24.09 -4.41 -0.70
C GLU A 35 -24.19 -4.86 0.76
N ARG A 36 -23.20 -4.51 1.59
CA ARG A 36 -23.20 -4.78 3.04
C ARG A 36 -24.38 -4.10 3.73
N GLU A 37 -24.62 -2.82 3.45
CA GLU A 37 -25.73 -2.06 4.05
C GLU A 37 -27.09 -2.64 3.67
N ALA A 38 -27.26 -3.01 2.40
CA ALA A 38 -28.48 -3.67 1.93
C ALA A 38 -28.72 -5.01 2.65
N ALA A 39 -27.68 -5.85 2.75
CA ALA A 39 -27.77 -7.14 3.44
C ALA A 39 -28.01 -7.00 4.95
N MET A 40 -27.45 -5.96 5.59
CA MET A 40 -27.69 -5.63 6.99
C MET A 40 -29.15 -5.23 7.23
N SER A 41 -29.70 -4.38 6.35
CA SER A 41 -31.11 -3.97 6.40
C SER A 41 -32.05 -5.17 6.24
N ASP A 42 -31.75 -6.05 5.28
CA ASP A 42 -32.53 -7.27 5.05
C ASP A 42 -32.46 -8.26 6.21
N ALA A 43 -31.27 -8.46 6.80
CA ALA A 43 -31.10 -9.28 8.00
C ALA A 43 -31.88 -8.71 9.19
N SER A 44 -31.82 -7.39 9.40
CA SER A 44 -32.56 -6.72 10.47
C SER A 44 -34.08 -6.89 10.31
N ARG A 45 -34.59 -6.78 9.08
CA ARG A 45 -35.99 -7.02 8.74
C ARG A 45 -36.40 -8.48 8.94
N ALA A 46 -35.56 -9.43 8.52
CA ALA A 46 -35.85 -10.87 8.67
C ALA A 46 -35.88 -11.32 10.14
N CYS A 47 -35.25 -10.58 11.05
CA CYS A 47 -35.25 -10.84 12.49
C CYS A 47 -36.37 -10.11 13.26
N SER A 48 -36.92 -9.02 12.71
CA SER A 48 -37.94 -8.20 13.40
C SER A 48 -39.38 -8.50 13.02
N VAL A 49 -39.62 -9.13 11.86
CA VAL A 49 -40.97 -9.45 11.38
C VAL A 49 -41.49 -10.74 12.03
N SER A 50 -42.64 -10.64 12.71
CA SER A 50 -43.34 -11.80 13.26
C SER A 50 -43.83 -12.74 12.16
N GLY A 51 -43.71 -14.06 12.38
CA GLY A 51 -44.13 -15.09 11.43
C GLY A 51 -43.09 -15.48 10.37
N VAL A 52 -41.88 -14.92 10.42
CA VAL A 52 -40.74 -15.39 9.62
C VAL A 52 -40.17 -16.68 10.23
N SER A 53 -39.89 -17.68 9.39
CA SER A 53 -39.29 -18.93 9.86
C SER A 53 -37.83 -18.70 10.32
N PRO A 54 -37.36 -19.38 11.38
CA PRO A 54 -35.98 -19.26 11.85
C PRO A 54 -34.93 -19.53 10.76
N ALA A 55 -35.25 -20.41 9.81
CA ALA A 55 -34.39 -20.70 8.66
C ALA A 55 -34.18 -19.48 7.75
N ARG A 56 -35.20 -18.65 7.52
CA ARG A 56 -35.08 -17.44 6.70
C ARG A 56 -34.23 -16.38 7.40
N SER A 57 -34.38 -16.22 8.72
CA SER A 57 -33.55 -15.31 9.51
C SER A 57 -32.08 -15.77 9.53
N ALA A 58 -31.82 -17.07 9.67
CA ALA A 58 -30.47 -17.64 9.61
C ALA A 58 -29.80 -17.41 8.25
N LEU A 59 -30.53 -17.59 7.14
CA LEU A 59 -30.03 -17.30 5.80
C LEU A 59 -29.69 -15.81 5.62
N ALA A 60 -30.56 -14.91 6.09
CA ALA A 60 -30.32 -13.48 5.98
C ALA A 60 -29.07 -13.03 6.77
N LEU A 61 -28.88 -13.56 7.99
CA LEU A 61 -27.67 -13.33 8.78
C LEU A 61 -26.41 -13.90 8.11
N SER A 62 -26.51 -15.08 7.50
CA SER A 62 -25.40 -15.68 6.76
C SER A 62 -24.99 -14.84 5.55
N LEU A 63 -25.96 -14.29 4.82
CA LEU A 63 -25.70 -13.39 3.69
C LEU A 63 -25.06 -12.09 4.17
N HIS A 64 -25.55 -11.50 5.25
CA HIS A 64 -24.92 -10.33 5.87
C HIS A 64 -23.44 -10.59 6.21
N ASN A 65 -23.14 -11.69 6.91
CA ASN A 65 -21.75 -12.06 7.24
C ASN A 65 -20.87 -12.22 6.00
N ALA A 66 -21.40 -12.81 4.92
CA ALA A 66 -20.67 -12.95 3.66
C ALA A 66 -20.37 -11.59 3.01
N THR A 67 -21.34 -10.67 3.00
CA THR A 67 -21.15 -9.30 2.47
C THR A 67 -20.20 -8.46 3.32
N GLN A 68 -20.23 -8.61 4.65
CA GLN A 68 -19.27 -7.99 5.57
C GLN A 68 -17.83 -8.42 5.23
N ALA A 69 -17.60 -9.73 5.07
CA ALA A 69 -16.29 -10.25 4.67
C ALA A 69 -15.89 -9.80 3.25
N GLY A 70 -16.85 -9.56 2.35
CA GLY A 70 -16.62 -8.95 1.04
C GLY A 70 -16.11 -7.52 1.16
N TYR A 71 -16.79 -6.70 1.95
CA TYR A 71 -16.41 -5.31 2.24
C TYR A 71 -15.03 -5.20 2.88
N ASP A 72 -14.73 -6.01 3.89
CA ASP A 72 -13.44 -5.97 4.59
C ASP A 72 -12.28 -6.34 3.65
N ARG A 73 -12.49 -7.30 2.73
CA ARG A 73 -11.52 -7.63 1.69
C ARG A 73 -11.31 -6.49 0.69
N ALA A 74 -12.39 -5.85 0.23
CA ALA A 74 -12.29 -4.71 -0.67
C ALA A 74 -11.54 -3.54 -0.02
N ARG A 75 -11.87 -3.23 1.24
CA ARG A 75 -11.20 -2.19 2.03
C ARG A 75 -9.72 -2.48 2.24
N SER A 76 -9.38 -3.71 2.63
CA SER A 76 -7.98 -4.13 2.80
C SER A 76 -7.20 -4.00 1.49
N ARG A 77 -7.77 -4.44 0.36
CA ARG A 77 -7.14 -4.33 -0.95
C ARG A 77 -6.90 -2.88 -1.37
N ALA A 78 -7.86 -1.99 -1.14
CA ALA A 78 -7.71 -0.56 -1.45
C ALA A 78 -6.65 0.10 -0.58
N ALA A 79 -6.62 -0.20 0.73
CA ALA A 79 -5.60 0.30 1.64
C ALA A 79 -4.19 -0.18 1.26
N GLU A 80 -4.08 -1.43 0.81
CA GLU A 80 -2.84 -2.03 0.34
C GLU A 80 -2.28 -1.33 -0.91
N ALA A 81 -3.14 -1.12 -1.91
CA ALA A 81 -2.77 -0.42 -3.14
C ALA A 81 -2.37 1.05 -2.89
N ALA A 82 -3.00 1.70 -1.91
CA ALA A 82 -2.70 3.08 -1.56
C ALA A 82 -1.30 3.28 -0.95
N ARG A 83 -0.66 2.21 -0.45
CA ARG A 83 0.71 2.30 0.09
C ARG A 83 1.76 2.55 -0.97
N CYS A 84 1.53 2.08 -2.20
CA CYS A 84 2.52 2.15 -3.27
C CYS A 84 2.16 3.31 -4.20
N THR A 85 2.92 4.40 -4.05
CA THR A 85 2.63 5.67 -4.69
C THR A 85 3.32 5.82 -6.03
N ASP A 86 4.54 5.30 -6.13
CA ASP A 86 5.48 5.59 -7.22
C ASP A 86 5.97 4.31 -7.89
N ILE A 87 6.23 4.39 -9.20
CA ILE A 87 6.81 3.31 -9.99
C ILE A 87 8.14 3.78 -10.54
N VAL A 88 9.21 3.08 -10.21
CA VAL A 88 10.56 3.35 -10.74
C VAL A 88 11.14 2.05 -11.29
N ALA A 89 11.68 2.08 -12.51
CA ALA A 89 12.24 0.91 -13.19
C ALA A 89 11.31 -0.33 -13.18
N GLY A 90 9.99 -0.11 -13.27
CA GLY A 90 9.00 -1.19 -13.25
C GLY A 90 8.71 -1.78 -11.87
N HIS A 91 9.18 -1.15 -10.80
CA HIS A 91 9.00 -1.60 -9.42
C HIS A 91 8.17 -0.59 -8.61
N ALA A 92 7.29 -1.08 -7.75
CA ALA A 92 6.41 -0.24 -6.95
C ALA A 92 7.04 0.15 -5.60
N PHE A 93 6.98 1.44 -5.27
CA PHE A 93 7.57 2.01 -4.07
C PHE A 93 6.53 2.80 -3.26
N SER A 94 6.71 2.74 -1.94
CA SER A 94 6.11 3.68 -0.98
C SER A 94 7.12 4.80 -0.75
N VAL A 95 6.73 6.04 -1.04
CA VAL A 95 7.57 7.23 -0.85
C VAL A 95 6.92 8.17 0.16
N ARG A 96 7.63 8.50 1.23
CA ARG A 96 7.21 9.48 2.24
C ARG A 96 8.20 10.64 2.26
N ARG A 97 7.70 11.86 2.16
CA ARG A 97 8.51 13.08 2.14
C ARG A 97 8.16 13.93 3.35
N GLU A 98 9.16 14.23 4.18
CA GLU A 98 9.04 15.12 5.33
C GLU A 98 9.96 16.32 5.14
N MET A 99 9.39 17.53 5.24
CA MET A 99 10.14 18.77 5.11
C MET A 99 10.31 19.39 6.49
N HIS A 100 11.55 19.53 6.94
CA HIS A 100 11.87 20.14 8.23
C HIS A 100 11.94 21.67 8.12
N PRO A 101 11.68 22.40 9.23
CA PRO A 101 11.69 23.86 9.26
C PRO A 101 13.01 24.51 8.82
N GLN A 102 14.12 23.78 8.85
CA GLN A 102 15.46 24.25 8.49
C GLN A 102 15.79 24.06 6.99
N SER A 103 14.80 23.83 6.14
CA SER A 103 14.98 23.44 4.73
C SER A 103 15.65 22.08 4.51
N ALA A 104 15.88 21.31 5.58
CA ALA A 104 16.28 19.91 5.48
C ALA A 104 15.08 19.07 5.00
N MET A 105 15.32 18.18 4.05
CA MET A 105 14.30 17.27 3.52
C MET A 105 14.70 15.84 3.82
N VAL A 106 13.77 15.05 4.33
CA VAL A 106 13.90 13.60 4.50
C VAL A 106 12.94 12.90 3.56
N VAL A 107 13.44 11.96 2.78
CA VAL A 107 12.65 11.13 1.86
C VAL A 107 12.86 9.67 2.22
N GLU A 108 11.82 9.02 2.71
CA GLU A 108 11.83 7.57 2.92
C GLU A 108 11.30 6.87 1.69
N VAL A 109 12.09 5.93 1.18
CA VAL A 109 11.77 5.09 0.04
C VAL A 109 11.79 3.64 0.49
N ALA A 110 10.66 2.97 0.38
CA ALA A 110 10.55 1.54 0.67
C ALA A 110 9.95 0.81 -0.51
N SER A 111 10.48 -0.38 -0.82
CA SER A 111 9.80 -1.24 -1.76
C SER A 111 8.52 -1.81 -1.14
N CYS A 112 7.49 -1.95 -1.96
CA CYS A 112 6.25 -2.62 -1.55
C CYS A 112 6.35 -4.14 -1.47
N THR A 113 7.38 -4.74 -2.07
CA THR A 113 7.54 -6.19 -2.17
C THR A 113 8.87 -6.68 -1.63
N LEU A 114 9.90 -5.84 -1.63
CA LEU A 114 11.22 -6.12 -1.07
C LEU A 114 11.34 -5.54 0.34
N VAL A 115 12.17 -6.15 1.17
CA VAL A 115 12.37 -5.70 2.56
C VAL A 115 13.36 -4.53 2.65
N ARG A 116 14.06 -4.19 1.56
CA ARG A 116 15.03 -3.09 1.48
C ARG A 116 14.37 -1.72 1.55
N ARG A 117 15.04 -0.79 2.23
CA ARG A 117 14.56 0.59 2.44
C ARG A 117 15.73 1.57 2.38
N ALA A 118 15.46 2.77 1.89
CA ALA A 118 16.39 3.88 1.86
C ALA A 118 15.76 5.10 2.54
N SER A 119 16.51 5.80 3.38
CA SER A 119 16.16 7.12 3.89
C SER A 119 17.15 8.12 3.34
N LEU A 120 16.65 9.09 2.58
CA LEU A 120 17.44 10.13 1.94
C LEU A 120 17.31 11.41 2.75
N SER A 121 18.42 12.11 2.94
CA SER A 121 18.43 13.39 3.64
C SER A 121 19.34 14.39 2.94
N VAL A 122 18.94 15.65 2.92
CA VAL A 122 19.77 16.77 2.47
C VAL A 122 19.69 17.91 3.50
N GLY A 123 20.82 18.54 3.80
CA GLY A 123 20.92 19.63 4.78
C GLY A 123 20.45 20.99 4.24
N GLY A 124 20.46 21.19 2.92
CA GLY A 124 20.03 22.43 2.28
C GLY A 124 20.00 22.36 0.75
N ARG A 125 19.58 23.45 0.10
CA ARG A 125 19.54 23.51 -1.38
C ARG A 125 20.96 23.46 -1.95
N GLY A 126 21.20 22.52 -2.87
CA GLY A 126 22.48 22.36 -3.57
C GLY A 126 23.54 21.58 -2.78
N GLU A 127 23.21 21.10 -1.58
CA GLU A 127 24.07 20.18 -0.83
C GLU A 127 23.94 18.76 -1.35
N GLU A 128 24.91 17.91 -0.97
CA GLU A 128 24.87 16.50 -1.29
C GLU A 128 23.73 15.79 -0.56
N TRP A 129 23.07 14.89 -1.29
CA TRP A 129 22.10 13.95 -0.75
C TRP A 129 22.84 12.79 -0.11
N TYR A 130 22.49 12.53 1.14
CA TYR A 130 22.96 11.37 1.89
C TYR A 130 21.85 10.33 1.95
N ALA A 131 22.22 9.06 1.83
CA ALA A 131 21.30 7.95 1.96
C ALA A 131 21.73 7.02 3.08
N VAL A 132 20.75 6.64 3.89
CA VAL A 132 20.83 5.62 4.92
C VAL A 132 20.09 4.39 4.38
N LEU A 133 20.83 3.33 4.07
CA LEU A 133 20.36 2.17 3.34
C LEU A 133 20.25 0.97 4.28
N TYR A 134 19.09 0.32 4.27
CA TYR A 134 18.77 -0.82 5.13
C TYR A 134 18.49 -2.07 4.29
N ASP A 135 19.36 -3.06 4.39
CA ASP A 135 19.19 -4.37 3.76
C ASP A 135 19.27 -5.50 4.81
N PRO A 136 18.13 -6.06 5.25
CA PRO A 136 18.13 -7.12 6.26
C PRO A 136 18.67 -8.47 5.75
N GLN A 137 18.81 -8.63 4.43
CA GLN A 137 19.27 -9.87 3.79
C GLN A 137 20.65 -9.72 3.12
N GLY A 138 21.20 -8.51 3.10
CA GLY A 138 22.42 -8.17 2.38
C GLY A 138 23.71 -8.60 3.07
N ARG A 139 24.84 -8.38 2.38
CA ARG A 139 26.19 -8.49 2.96
C ARG A 139 26.38 -7.55 4.14
N HIS A 140 25.75 -6.38 4.08
CA HIS A 140 25.66 -5.44 5.18
C HIS A 140 24.38 -5.78 5.94
N ARG A 141 24.48 -6.67 6.94
CA ARG A 141 23.34 -7.02 7.83
C ARG A 141 22.80 -5.81 8.60
N ASP A 142 23.53 -4.69 8.55
CA ASP A 142 23.26 -3.44 9.23
C ASP A 142 23.08 -2.29 8.22
N THR A 143 22.43 -1.24 8.72
CA THR A 143 22.28 0.03 8.04
C THR A 143 23.64 0.61 7.64
N PHE A 144 23.77 1.12 6.40
CA PHE A 144 24.99 1.82 5.96
C PHE A 144 24.67 3.13 5.26
N THR A 145 25.62 4.06 5.27
CA THR A 145 25.45 5.41 4.71
C THR A 145 26.26 5.59 3.42
N THR A 146 25.72 6.34 2.46
CA THR A 146 26.39 6.70 1.21
C THR A 146 25.97 8.08 0.72
N THR A 147 26.73 8.67 -0.19
CA THR A 147 26.37 9.91 -0.90
C THR A 147 25.78 9.59 -2.27
N LEU A 148 24.74 10.33 -2.66
CA LEU A 148 23.99 10.11 -3.91
C LEU A 148 24.14 11.25 -4.92
N GLY A 149 25.03 12.21 -4.65
CA GLY A 149 25.24 13.40 -5.47
C GLY A 149 24.34 14.57 -5.06
N THR A 150 24.29 15.60 -5.89
CA THR A 150 23.60 16.87 -5.60
C THR A 150 22.24 17.00 -6.29
N ASP A 151 22.00 16.22 -7.34
CA ASP A 151 20.71 16.23 -8.05
C ASP A 151 19.66 15.39 -7.32
N PRO A 152 18.51 15.97 -6.92
CA PRO A 152 17.49 15.25 -6.18
C PRO A 152 16.81 14.14 -6.98
N TRP A 153 16.68 14.31 -8.30
CA TRP A 153 16.04 13.31 -9.15
C TRP A 153 16.94 12.09 -9.32
N GLU A 154 18.21 12.30 -9.61
CA GLU A 154 19.23 11.26 -9.70
C GLU A 154 19.40 10.53 -8.36
N ALA A 155 19.47 11.26 -7.24
CA ALA A 155 19.57 10.66 -5.91
C ALA A 155 18.38 9.74 -5.62
N PHE A 156 17.16 10.18 -5.92
CA PHE A 156 15.97 9.34 -5.77
C PHE A 156 16.05 8.07 -6.65
N HIS A 157 16.46 8.19 -7.91
CA HIS A 157 16.55 7.05 -8.82
C HIS A 157 17.63 6.05 -8.41
N ARG A 158 18.81 6.54 -7.99
CA ARG A 158 19.89 5.69 -7.46
C ARG A 158 19.45 4.93 -6.21
N ALA A 159 18.69 5.57 -5.32
CA ALA A 159 18.13 4.90 -4.16
C ALA A 159 17.12 3.80 -4.53
N CYS A 160 16.22 4.09 -5.47
CA CYS A 160 15.28 3.10 -6.00
C CYS A 160 15.98 1.93 -6.70
N GLU A 161 17.00 2.21 -7.50
CA GLU A 161 17.81 1.20 -8.18
C GLU A 161 18.51 0.30 -7.19
N TRP A 162 19.15 0.87 -6.16
CA TRP A 162 19.78 0.09 -5.09
C TRP A 162 18.77 -0.80 -4.34
N ILE A 163 17.55 -0.32 -4.06
CA ILE A 163 16.51 -1.14 -3.41
C ILE A 163 16.20 -2.39 -4.26
N VAL A 164 16.18 -2.25 -5.59
CA VAL A 164 15.86 -3.34 -6.53
C VAL A 164 17.06 -4.26 -6.72
N THR A 165 18.24 -3.72 -7.02
CA THR A 165 19.43 -4.49 -7.45
C THR A 165 20.33 -4.89 -6.28
N GLY A 166 20.32 -4.12 -5.19
CA GLY A 166 21.28 -4.22 -4.09
C GLY A 166 22.66 -3.64 -4.42
N LEU A 167 22.82 -2.97 -5.57
CA LEU A 167 24.08 -2.43 -6.06
C LEU A 167 24.00 -0.89 -6.13
N LEU A 168 25.09 -0.22 -5.76
CA LEU A 168 25.30 1.22 -5.82
C LEU A 168 26.40 1.57 -6.82
#